data_AF-A0A4R1WKJ6-F1
#
_entry.id   AF-A0A4R1WKJ6-F1
#
_cell.length_a   1.000
_cell.length_b   1.000
_cell.length_c   1.000
_cell.angle_alpha   90.00
_cell.angle_beta   90.00
_cell.angle_gamma   90.00
#
_symmetry.space_group_name_H-M   'P 1'
#
loop_
_entity.id
_entity.type
_entity.pdbx_description
1 polymer ?
#
loop_
_entity_poly.entity_id
_entity_poly.type
_entity_poly.pdbx_seq_one_letter_code
_entity_poly.pdbx_strand_id
1 'polypeptide(L)'
;MTNRFRLEDLSCPLSTTVQHVGEWWTLLILHDAFDGFTRFDEFQRNLKISSSMLTTRLRTLVDDGLLERRQYQDKPPRYEYVLTELGLSLRPVIITLAAWGNERLAPEDRTMILVDSETGKEVEPVVVDQATGRRIDGPDFVFTSGPAASPAMRKRYEGARSH
;
A
#
# COMPACT_ATOMS: atom_id res chain seq x y z
N MET A 1 12.07 0.42 -20.06
CA MET A 1 11.84 1.00 -18.72
C MET A 1 13.11 0.79 -17.91
N THR A 2 13.88 1.86 -17.72
CA THR A 2 15.18 1.82 -17.05
C THR A 2 14.96 1.53 -15.57
N ASN A 3 15.43 0.37 -15.10
CA ASN A 3 15.34 -0.02 -13.70
C ASN A 3 16.07 1.03 -12.84
N ARG A 4 15.29 1.78 -12.04
CA ARG A 4 15.77 2.94 -11.26
C ARG A 4 16.43 2.56 -9.92
N PHE A 5 16.59 1.26 -9.65
CA PHE A 5 17.14 0.75 -8.40
C PHE A 5 18.44 -0.01 -8.64
N ARG A 6 19.42 0.17 -7.74
CA ARG A 6 20.65 -0.63 -7.78
C ARG A 6 20.32 -2.05 -7.35
N LEU A 7 21.05 -3.05 -7.84
CA LEU A 7 20.89 -4.46 -7.44
C LEU A 7 20.94 -4.65 -5.92
N GLU A 8 21.70 -3.81 -5.23
CA GLU A 8 21.82 -3.75 -3.77
C GLU A 8 20.50 -3.39 -3.07
N ASP A 9 19.66 -2.58 -3.69
CA ASP A 9 18.38 -2.11 -3.15
C ASP A 9 17.28 -3.18 -3.19
N LEU A 10 17.40 -4.19 -4.06
CA LEU A 10 16.44 -5.30 -4.18
C LEU A 10 16.40 -6.20 -2.93
N SER A 11 17.42 -6.12 -2.08
CA SER A 11 17.48 -6.85 -0.81
C SER A 11 16.78 -6.12 0.35
N CYS A 12 16.29 -4.90 0.13
CA CYS A 12 15.59 -4.09 1.11
C CYS A 12 14.06 -4.27 1.00
N PRO A 13 13.35 -4.69 2.07
CA PRO A 13 11.89 -4.83 2.04
C PRO A 13 11.13 -3.54 1.67
N LEU A 14 11.70 -2.37 2.03
CA LEU A 14 11.12 -1.08 1.66
C LEU A 14 11.21 -0.84 0.14
N SER A 15 12.30 -1.25 -0.51
CA SER A 15 12.43 -1.11 -1.96
C SER A 15 11.45 -2.00 -2.72
N THR A 16 11.23 -3.23 -2.23
CA THR A 16 10.17 -4.11 -2.76
C THR A 16 8.80 -3.48 -2.60
N THR A 17 8.51 -2.92 -1.42
CA THR A 17 7.25 -2.20 -1.18
C THR A 17 7.11 -1.04 -2.16
N VAL A 18 8.13 -0.19 -2.30
CA VAL A 18 8.16 0.96 -3.23
C VAL A 18 8.06 0.55 -4.70
N GLN A 19 8.51 -0.64 -5.10
CA GLN A 19 8.26 -1.13 -6.47
C GLN A 19 6.78 -1.33 -6.75
N HIS A 20 6.01 -1.81 -5.76
CA HIS A 20 4.57 -2.00 -5.90
C HIS A 20 3.79 -0.70 -5.62
N VAL A 21 4.12 0.02 -4.54
CA VAL A 21 3.36 1.21 -4.06
C VAL A 21 3.87 2.55 -4.60
N GLY A 22 5.08 2.60 -5.17
CA GLY A 22 5.70 3.84 -5.67
C GLY A 22 5.09 4.36 -6.98
N GLU A 23 4.12 3.63 -7.52
CA GLU A 23 3.30 4.07 -8.65
C GLU A 23 1.98 4.61 -8.12
N TRP A 24 1.74 5.91 -8.38
CA TRP A 24 0.60 6.66 -7.85
C TRP A 24 -0.76 6.00 -8.08
N TRP A 25 -0.96 5.33 -9.22
CA TRP A 25 -2.24 4.69 -9.52
C TRP A 25 -2.43 3.37 -8.78
N THR A 26 -1.35 2.65 -8.44
CA THR A 26 -1.45 1.42 -7.64
C THR A 26 -2.14 1.70 -6.32
N LEU A 27 -1.70 2.72 -5.58
CA LEU A 27 -2.27 3.08 -4.29
C LEU A 27 -3.74 3.51 -4.40
N LEU A 28 -4.08 4.29 -5.42
CA LEU A 28 -5.45 4.73 -5.64
C LEU A 28 -6.39 3.60 -6.04
N ILE A 29 -5.95 2.69 -6.92
CA ILE A 29 -6.75 1.52 -7.31
C ILE A 29 -6.95 0.58 -6.11
N LEU A 30 -5.91 0.36 -5.31
CA LEU A 30 -6.03 -0.45 -4.10
C LEU A 30 -6.97 0.22 -3.08
N HIS A 31 -6.91 1.54 -2.92
CA HIS A 31 -7.84 2.29 -2.07
C HIS A 31 -9.30 2.09 -2.51
N ASP A 32 -9.60 2.31 -3.79
CA ASP A 32 -10.94 2.04 -4.35
C ASP A 32 -11.35 0.57 -4.12
N ALA A 33 -10.42 -0.38 -4.28
CA ALA A 33 -10.70 -1.80 -4.06
C ALA A 33 -11.00 -2.12 -2.59
N PHE A 34 -10.35 -1.44 -1.64
CA PHE A 34 -10.68 -1.55 -0.20
C PHE A 34 -12.06 -0.99 0.13
N ASP A 35 -12.52 0.01 -0.62
CA ASP A 35 -13.87 0.57 -0.51
C ASP A 35 -14.93 -0.28 -1.22
N GLY A 36 -14.52 -1.40 -1.85
CA GLY A 36 -15.39 -2.40 -2.45
C GLY A 36 -15.67 -2.20 -3.93
N PHE A 37 -15.01 -1.25 -4.60
CA PHE A 37 -15.08 -1.16 -6.06
C PHE A 37 -14.33 -2.33 -6.70
N THR A 38 -14.96 -3.01 -7.64
CA THR A 38 -14.37 -4.20 -8.29
C THR A 38 -14.40 -4.13 -9.82
N ARG A 39 -15.18 -3.22 -10.40
CA ARG A 39 -15.39 -3.17 -11.85
C ARG A 39 -14.54 -2.11 -12.52
N PHE A 40 -14.10 -2.38 -13.75
CA PHE A 40 -13.28 -1.46 -14.54
C PHE A 40 -13.88 -0.05 -14.64
N ASP A 41 -15.18 0.04 -14.95
CA ASP A 41 -15.87 1.32 -15.13
C ASP A 41 -16.03 2.12 -13.83
N GLU A 42 -16.01 1.44 -12.67
CA GLU A 42 -16.03 2.09 -11.36
C GLU A 42 -14.69 2.78 -11.10
N PHE A 43 -13.59 2.02 -11.19
CA PHE A 43 -12.24 2.57 -11.07
C PHE A 43 -12.00 3.71 -12.07
N GLN A 44 -12.43 3.53 -13.32
CA GLN A 44 -12.25 4.55 -14.35
C GLN A 44 -12.95 5.86 -13.98
N ARG A 45 -14.20 5.75 -13.50
CA ARG A 45 -15.03 6.90 -13.15
C ARG A 45 -14.53 7.61 -11.90
N ASN A 46 -14.17 6.87 -10.86
CA ASN A 46 -13.72 7.42 -9.60
C ASN A 46 -12.36 8.11 -9.76
N LEU A 47 -11.41 7.43 -10.39
CA LEU A 47 -10.04 7.90 -10.52
C LEU A 47 -9.84 8.89 -11.69
N LYS A 48 -10.84 9.03 -12.57
CA LYS A 48 -10.79 9.84 -13.81
C LYS A 48 -9.55 9.52 -14.66
N ILE A 49 -9.16 8.25 -14.67
CA ILE A 49 -7.98 7.71 -15.36
C ILE A 49 -8.34 7.30 -16.80
N SER A 50 -7.39 7.36 -17.73
CA SER A 50 -7.61 6.84 -19.08
C SER A 50 -7.75 5.31 -19.09
N SER A 51 -8.57 4.77 -20.00
CA SER A 51 -8.77 3.31 -20.09
C SER A 51 -7.48 2.55 -20.37
N SER A 52 -6.57 3.11 -21.17
CA SER A 52 -5.28 2.48 -21.50
C SER A 52 -4.36 2.39 -20.28
N MET A 53 -4.30 3.44 -19.47
CA MET A 53 -3.52 3.45 -18.24
C MET A 53 -4.13 2.49 -17.21
N LEU A 54 -5.45 2.55 -17.00
CA LEU A 54 -6.14 1.66 -16.07
C LEU A 54 -5.96 0.19 -16.44
N THR A 55 -6.08 -0.15 -17.72
CA THR A 55 -5.81 -1.51 -18.22
C THR A 55 -4.40 -1.96 -17.88
N THR A 56 -3.41 -1.09 -18.10
CA THR A 56 -2.01 -1.39 -17.81
C THR A 56 -1.79 -1.62 -16.31
N ARG A 57 -2.42 -0.80 -15.47
CA ARG A 57 -2.27 -0.89 -14.01
C ARG A 57 -2.97 -2.11 -13.43
N LEU A 58 -4.23 -2.36 -13.80
CA LEU A 58 -4.95 -3.55 -13.36
C LEU A 58 -4.23 -4.84 -13.78
N ARG A 59 -3.67 -4.89 -15.01
CA ARG A 59 -2.84 -6.03 -15.42
C ARG A 59 -1.63 -6.20 -14.50
N THR A 60 -0.91 -5.11 -14.22
CA THR A 60 0.27 -5.15 -13.33
C THR A 60 -0.11 -5.65 -11.93
N LEU A 61 -1.22 -5.17 -11.36
CA LEU A 61 -1.68 -5.60 -10.04
C LEU A 61 -2.11 -7.07 -10.01
N VAL A 62 -2.63 -7.59 -11.12
CA VAL A 62 -2.95 -9.01 -11.27
C VAL A 62 -1.67 -9.85 -11.41
N ASP A 63 -0.72 -9.41 -12.24
CA ASP A 63 0.56 -10.09 -12.45
C ASP A 63 1.39 -10.13 -11.15
N ASP A 64 1.33 -9.07 -10.34
CA ASP A 64 1.97 -8.98 -9.01
C ASP A 64 1.21 -9.75 -7.92
N GLY A 65 0.04 -10.32 -8.24
CA GLY A 65 -0.78 -11.10 -7.31
C GLY A 65 -1.49 -10.27 -6.23
N LEU A 66 -1.62 -8.96 -6.41
CA LEU A 66 -2.36 -8.06 -5.51
C LEU A 66 -3.87 -8.08 -5.79
N LEU A 67 -4.23 -8.28 -7.05
CA LEU A 67 -5.61 -8.44 -7.50
C LEU A 67 -5.78 -9.78 -8.22
N GLU A 68 -6.99 -10.33 -8.18
CA GLU A 68 -7.41 -11.44 -9.04
C GLU A 68 -8.47 -10.94 -10.02
N ARG A 69 -8.33 -11.29 -11.30
CA ARG A 69 -9.37 -11.03 -12.32
C ARG A 69 -10.36 -12.18 -12.38
N ARG A 70 -11.54 -12.00 -11.78
CA ARG A 70 -12.60 -13.02 -11.71
C ARG A 70 -13.71 -12.75 -12.71
N GLN A 71 -14.17 -13.77 -13.42
CA GLN A 71 -15.42 -13.69 -14.19
C GLN A 71 -16.60 -13.90 -13.24
N TYR A 72 -17.55 -12.96 -13.20
CA TYR A 72 -18.75 -13.05 -12.34
C TYR A 72 -20.05 -13.27 -13.13
N GLN A 73 -20.00 -13.16 -14.46
CA GLN A 73 -21.13 -13.38 -15.35
C GLN A 73 -20.65 -14.03 -16.64
N ASP A 74 -21.37 -15.03 -17.15
CA ASP A 74 -20.97 -15.77 -18.35
C ASP A 74 -21.52 -15.20 -19.67
N LYS A 75 -22.71 -14.57 -19.65
CA LYS A 75 -23.41 -14.13 -20.87
C LYS A 75 -24.08 -12.75 -20.71
N PRO A 76 -23.49 -11.66 -21.26
CA PRO A 76 -22.13 -11.57 -21.79
C PRO A 76 -21.08 -11.78 -20.69
N PRO A 77 -19.85 -12.24 -21.01
CA PRO A 77 -18.77 -12.34 -20.03
C PRO A 77 -18.52 -11.00 -19.34
N ARG A 78 -18.53 -10.97 -18.00
CA ARG A 78 -18.13 -9.79 -17.22
C ARG A 78 -17.11 -10.17 -16.17
N TYR A 79 -16.15 -9.27 -16.00
CA TYR A 79 -15.02 -9.45 -15.11
C TYR A 79 -15.02 -8.37 -14.03
N GLU A 80 -14.47 -8.76 -12.89
CA GLU A 80 -14.16 -7.88 -11.78
C GLU A 80 -12.72 -8.16 -11.31
N TYR A 81 -12.20 -7.23 -10.53
CA TYR A 81 -10.88 -7.27 -9.94
C TYR A 81 -11.05 -7.24 -8.43
N VAL A 82 -10.65 -8.32 -7.76
CA VAL A 82 -10.83 -8.49 -6.32
C VAL A 82 -9.48 -8.57 -5.63
N LEU A 83 -9.39 -8.03 -4.41
CA LEU A 83 -8.16 -8.10 -3.60
C LEU A 83 -7.87 -9.56 -3.25
N THR A 84 -6.61 -9.97 -3.43
CA THR A 84 -6.09 -11.23 -2.91
C THR A 84 -5.70 -11.07 -1.43
N GLU A 85 -5.28 -12.15 -0.77
CA GLU A 85 -4.70 -12.05 0.58
C GLU A 85 -3.49 -11.11 0.62
N LEU A 86 -2.63 -11.15 -0.42
CA LEU A 86 -1.50 -10.24 -0.55
C LEU A 86 -1.96 -8.80 -0.74
N GLY A 87 -2.97 -8.55 -1.58
CA GLY A 87 -3.58 -7.23 -1.75
C GLY A 87 -4.16 -6.68 -0.44
N LEU A 88 -4.91 -7.51 0.29
CA LEU A 88 -5.49 -7.15 1.58
C LEU A 88 -4.42 -6.77 2.63
N SER A 89 -3.27 -7.43 2.59
CA SER A 89 -2.16 -7.17 3.52
C SER A 89 -1.57 -5.74 3.38
N LEU A 90 -1.85 -5.03 2.27
CA LEU A 90 -1.41 -3.64 2.08
C LEU A 90 -2.31 -2.60 2.74
N ARG A 91 -3.47 -2.98 3.29
CA ARG A 91 -4.41 -2.03 3.92
C ARG A 91 -3.75 -1.12 4.97
N PRO A 92 -2.90 -1.63 5.89
CA PRO A 92 -2.22 -0.77 6.87
C PRO A 92 -1.31 0.29 6.26
N VAL A 93 -0.71 0.01 5.10
CA VAL A 93 0.13 0.97 4.36
C VAL A 93 -0.72 2.14 3.87
N ILE A 94 -1.89 1.86 3.28
CA ILE A 94 -2.81 2.91 2.80
C ILE A 94 -3.34 3.74 3.95
N ILE A 95 -3.74 3.11 5.05
CA ILE A 95 -4.22 3.80 6.26
C ILE A 95 -3.15 4.77 6.79
N THR A 96 -1.91 4.30 6.90
CA THR A 96 -0.81 5.12 7.43
C THR A 96 -0.46 6.27 6.48
N LEU A 97 -0.49 6.04 5.16
CA LEU A 97 -0.29 7.09 4.16
C LEU A 97 -1.38 8.16 4.21
N ALA A 98 -2.65 7.76 4.34
CA ALA A 98 -3.77 8.69 4.48
C ALA A 98 -3.66 9.53 5.76
N ALA A 99 -3.33 8.89 6.89
CA ALA A 99 -3.10 9.58 8.15
C ALA A 99 -1.96 10.61 8.06
N TRP A 100 -0.85 10.24 7.42
CA TRP A 100 0.26 11.16 7.18
C TRP A 100 -0.13 12.37 6.30
N GLY A 101 -0.97 12.15 5.29
CA GLY A 101 -1.53 13.22 4.47
C GLY A 101 -2.39 14.21 5.28
N ASN A 102 -3.18 13.70 6.22
CA ASN A 102 -4.06 14.49 7.08
C ASN A 102 -3.36 15.19 8.25
N GLU A 103 -2.14 14.78 8.61
CA GLU A 103 -1.38 15.27 9.77
C GLU A 103 -1.23 16.80 9.81
N ARG A 104 -1.15 17.43 8.63
CA ARG A 104 -0.93 18.88 8.47
C ARG A 104 -2.22 19.68 8.24
N LEU A 105 -3.36 19.00 8.16
CA LEU A 105 -4.66 19.60 7.89
C LEU A 105 -5.43 19.77 9.19
N ALA A 106 -6.14 20.90 9.32
CA ALA A 106 -7.18 21.02 10.33
C ALA A 106 -8.27 19.96 10.04
N PRO A 107 -8.96 19.42 11.07
CA PRO A 107 -10.00 18.42 10.87
C PRO A 107 -11.05 18.80 9.81
N GLU A 108 -11.44 20.08 9.76
CA GLU A 108 -12.39 20.64 8.80
C GLU A 108 -11.88 20.69 7.35
N ASP A 109 -10.56 20.64 7.13
CA ASP A 109 -9.95 20.68 5.79
C ASP A 109 -9.71 19.27 5.22
N ARG A 110 -9.92 18.22 6.01
CA ARG A 110 -9.70 16.82 5.59
C ARG A 110 -10.82 16.38 4.65
N THR A 111 -10.47 16.07 3.41
CA THR A 111 -11.43 15.61 2.39
C THR A 111 -11.73 14.11 2.48
N MET A 112 -10.90 13.36 3.20
CA MET A 112 -11.04 11.92 3.44
C MET A 112 -10.54 11.60 4.84
N ILE A 113 -11.31 10.84 5.60
CA ILE A 113 -10.98 10.41 6.96
C ILE A 113 -11.25 8.91 7.12
N LEU A 114 -10.50 8.25 8.01
CA LEU A 114 -10.83 6.89 8.43
C LEU A 114 -11.80 6.97 9.61
N VAL A 115 -12.91 6.24 9.54
CA VAL A 115 -13.88 6.16 10.63
C VAL A 115 -14.07 4.72 11.08
N ASP A 116 -14.42 4.56 12.35
CA ASP A 116 -14.98 3.31 12.86
C ASP A 116 -16.38 3.13 12.25
N SER A 117 -16.60 2.01 11.56
CA SER A 117 -17.84 1.75 10.82
C SER A 117 -19.06 1.54 11.72
N GLU A 118 -18.88 1.20 13.00
CA GLU A 118 -19.97 1.00 13.96
C GLU A 118 -20.34 2.32 14.65
N THR A 119 -19.35 3.14 14.99
CA THR A 119 -19.57 4.38 15.76
C THR A 119 -19.59 5.66 14.92
N GLY A 120 -19.06 5.61 13.69
CA GLY A 120 -18.91 6.76 12.80
C GLY A 120 -17.85 7.78 13.24
N LYS A 121 -17.08 7.48 14.30
CA LYS A 121 -16.05 8.39 14.82
C LYS A 121 -14.77 8.28 14.01
N GLU A 122 -14.14 9.43 13.77
CA GLU A 122 -12.81 9.48 13.16
C GLU A 122 -11.80 8.71 14.01
N VAL A 123 -10.98 7.91 13.34
CA VAL A 123 -9.90 7.12 13.92
C VAL A 123 -8.59 7.81 13.60
N GLU A 124 -7.76 8.00 14.63
CA GLU A 124 -6.37 8.40 14.47
C GLU A 124 -5.47 7.16 14.49
N PRO A 125 -4.95 6.70 13.34
CA PRO A 125 -4.17 5.47 13.27
C PRO A 125 -2.81 5.64 13.94
N VAL A 126 -2.37 4.61 14.66
CA VAL A 126 -1.05 4.55 15.29
C VAL A 126 -0.36 3.23 14.93
N VAL A 127 0.97 3.25 14.79
CA VAL A 127 1.74 2.03 14.55
C VAL A 127 2.31 1.53 15.88
N VAL A 128 1.90 0.34 16.28
CA VAL A 128 2.32 -0.27 17.55
C VAL A 128 2.99 -1.62 17.31
N ASP A 129 3.90 -1.99 18.22
CA ASP A 129 4.37 -3.35 18.35
C ASP A 129 3.24 -4.22 18.91
N GLN A 130 2.89 -5.30 18.20
CA GLN A 130 1.77 -6.16 18.59
C GLN A 130 2.00 -6.83 19.95
N ALA A 131 3.24 -7.16 20.30
CA ALA A 131 3.54 -7.88 21.53
C ALA A 131 3.47 -6.99 22.78
N THR A 132 3.93 -5.75 22.68
CA THR A 132 4.04 -4.82 23.83
C THR A 132 2.99 -3.72 23.83
N GLY A 133 2.33 -3.45 22.70
CA GLY A 133 1.44 -2.31 22.51
C GLY A 133 2.15 -0.96 22.46
N ARG A 134 3.49 -0.93 22.51
CA ARG A 134 4.26 0.32 22.43
C ARG A 134 4.20 0.90 21.03
N ARG A 135 4.06 2.23 20.94
CA ARG A 135 4.22 2.96 19.67
C ARG A 135 5.63 2.78 19.12
N ILE A 136 5.74 2.41 17.85
CA ILE A 136 7.02 2.12 17.18
C ILE A 136 7.44 3.16 16.14
N ASP A 137 6.63 4.21 15.99
CA ASP A 137 6.89 5.36 15.14
C ASP A 137 7.72 6.46 15.83
N GLY A 138 8.24 6.18 17.03
CA GLY A 138 9.15 7.04 17.79
C GLY A 138 10.63 6.68 17.65
N PRO A 139 11.55 7.49 18.20
CA PRO A 139 13.00 7.34 18.02
C PRO A 139 13.59 6.09 18.71
N ASP A 140 12.87 5.48 19.65
CA ASP A 140 13.34 4.31 20.42
C ASP A 140 13.41 3.01 19.59
N PHE A 141 12.87 3.01 18.37
CA PHE A 141 12.81 1.85 17.48
C PHE A 141 13.63 2.13 16.22
N VAL A 142 14.61 1.26 15.95
CA VAL A 142 15.55 1.42 14.84
C VAL A 142 15.56 0.21 13.92
N PHE A 143 15.73 0.43 12.62
CA PHE A 143 15.98 -0.66 11.67
C PHE A 143 17.39 -1.23 11.86
N THR A 144 17.52 -2.55 11.77
CA THR A 144 18.80 -3.25 11.78
C THR A 144 18.79 -4.44 10.83
N SER A 145 19.96 -5.02 10.57
CA SER A 145 20.07 -6.19 9.70
C SER A 145 19.46 -7.44 10.35
N GLY A 146 18.56 -8.12 9.63
CA GLY A 146 17.98 -9.38 10.09
C GLY A 146 18.93 -10.58 9.98
N PRO A 147 18.52 -11.76 10.49
CA PRO A 147 19.36 -12.97 10.50
C PRO A 147 19.87 -13.41 9.12
N ALA A 148 19.02 -13.27 8.10
CA ALA A 148 19.31 -13.65 6.71
C ALA A 148 19.92 -12.51 5.87
N ALA A 149 20.33 -11.39 6.48
CA ALA A 149 20.86 -10.24 5.74
C ALA A 149 22.11 -10.63 4.93
N SER A 150 22.20 -10.14 3.69
CA SER A 150 23.42 -10.27 2.88
C SER A 150 24.59 -9.52 3.54
N PRO A 151 25.86 -9.82 3.19
CA PRO A 151 27.00 -9.04 3.69
C PRO A 151 26.87 -7.53 3.44
N ALA A 152 26.35 -7.14 2.26
CA ALA A 152 26.09 -5.74 1.94
C ALA A 152 25.02 -5.12 2.86
N MET A 153 23.94 -5.85 3.14
CA MET A 153 22.87 -5.38 4.03
C MET A 153 23.32 -5.30 5.49
N ARG A 154 24.15 -6.23 5.97
CA ARG A 154 24.76 -6.14 7.32
C ARG A 154 25.64 -4.88 7.42
N LYS A 155 26.52 -4.68 6.45
CA LYS A 155 27.39 -3.50 6.37
C LYS A 155 26.62 -2.18 6.41
N ARG A 156 25.45 -2.10 5.76
CA ARG A 156 24.57 -0.92 5.79
C ARG A 156 24.15 -0.54 7.22
N TYR A 157 23.98 -1.50 8.12
CA TYR A 157 23.48 -1.28 9.48
C TYR A 157 24.56 -1.36 10.58
N GLU A 158 25.81 -1.68 10.25
CA GLU A 158 26.93 -1.78 11.22
C GLU A 158 27.24 -0.45 11.95
N GLY A 159 26.99 0.70 11.31
CA GLY A 159 27.22 2.03 11.88
C GLY A 159 26.00 2.70 12.53
N ALA A 160 24.80 2.13 12.40
CA ALA A 160 23.54 2.78 12.80
C ALA A 160 23.24 2.72 14.32
N ARG A 161 24.15 2.17 15.14
CA ARG A 161 23.94 1.92 16.58
C ARG A 161 24.35 3.06 17.51
N SER A 162 24.66 4.26 17.01
CA SER A 162 25.10 5.37 17.87
C SER A 162 24.45 6.67 17.44
N HIS A 163 23.27 6.99 17.99
CA HIS A 163 22.83 8.33 18.40
C HIS A 163 21.46 8.23 19.07
#